data_AF-A0A2E5HI33-F1
#
_entry.id   AF-A0A2E5HI33-F1
#
_cell.length_a   1.000
_cell.length_b   1.000
_cell.length_c   1.000
_cell.angle_alpha   90.00
_cell.angle_beta   90.00
_cell.angle_gamma   90.00
#
_symmetry.space_group_name_H-M   'P 1'
#
loop_
_entity.id
_entity.type
_entity.pdbx_description
1 polymer ?
#
loop_
_entity_poly.entity_id
_entity_poly.type
_entity_poly.pdbx_seq_one_letter_code
_entity_poly.pdbx_strand_id
1 'polypeptide(L)'
;MLILLLTLAFGCASAQPGDSDEGSSDTADASVEGDTSSTADTSQTQGEDTSGGTSAQEDSGAPPDTAPGPECTRDSDCDDDEHCAQETCQPGPCPEAQRNACGGCAPLRGALGDSCGVCGTWECGDDGQATCAGDELNGCGTCGPLEAEPDSPCDDCGGGWLCTGDGTAVVCSNDDTTVTRNLCGQCQPVSLDLGEPCACGGEVVCVAERELAICDDGDNTPDVATALPDTDDDSNWVERTGSLNTVLDEDWYRVRVEDGFFDNLEPEFELIVPPGHDFDLCVYYARDEGNPSDLRCDGSIRVLGEEGTYTIDRESIPGCCMRQRGNQTEEFSLYWSTPLGEDDGGEAFIRVIYIDGADDCAEYRLRYRF
;
A
#
# COMPACT_ATOMS: atom_id res chain seq x y z
N MET A 1 69.13 -10.72 27.26
CA MET A 1 69.74 -11.86 26.53
C MET A 1 68.71 -12.29 25.49
N LEU A 2 68.61 -11.56 24.37
CA LEU A 2 69.03 -12.01 23.02
C LEU A 2 68.62 -13.48 22.79
N ILE A 3 67.68 -13.79 21.91
CA ILE A 3 67.95 -13.93 20.47
C ILE A 3 66.70 -13.62 19.63
N LEU A 4 66.95 -12.76 18.65
CA LEU A 4 66.16 -12.38 17.49
C LEU A 4 66.20 -13.53 16.45
N LEU A 5 65.08 -13.94 15.87
CA LEU A 5 65.06 -14.79 14.68
C LEU A 5 64.12 -14.21 13.63
N LEU A 6 64.77 -13.55 12.68
CA LEU A 6 64.26 -13.00 11.44
C LEU A 6 64.35 -14.09 10.37
N THR A 7 63.27 -14.38 9.64
CA THR A 7 63.34 -15.13 8.38
C THR A 7 62.48 -14.45 7.33
N LEU A 8 63.15 -13.75 6.43
CA LEU A 8 62.66 -13.32 5.12
C LEU A 8 62.78 -14.50 4.14
N ALA A 9 61.75 -14.73 3.33
CA ALA A 9 61.89 -15.47 2.08
C ALA A 9 61.10 -14.77 0.98
N PHE A 10 61.85 -14.23 0.02
CA PHE A 10 61.42 -13.73 -1.28
C PHE A 10 60.87 -14.87 -2.15
N GLY A 11 59.82 -14.57 -2.93
CA GLY A 11 59.37 -15.41 -4.04
C GLY A 11 58.78 -14.55 -5.15
N CYS A 12 59.62 -14.07 -6.07
CA CYS A 12 59.18 -13.58 -7.38
C CYS A 12 58.80 -14.77 -8.26
N ALA A 13 57.64 -14.71 -8.91
CA ALA A 13 57.36 -15.49 -10.11
C ALA A 13 56.69 -14.58 -11.15
N SER A 14 57.45 -14.29 -12.20
CA SER A 14 57.03 -13.69 -13.46
C SER A 14 56.51 -14.78 -14.40
N ALA A 15 55.36 -14.56 -15.05
CA ALA A 15 55.03 -15.25 -16.30
C ALA A 15 54.16 -14.37 -17.21
N GLN A 16 54.55 -14.40 -18.49
CA GLN A 16 54.26 -13.61 -19.70
C GLN A 16 52.81 -13.52 -20.22
N PRO A 17 52.56 -12.65 -21.21
CA PRO A 17 51.23 -12.39 -21.79
C PRO A 17 50.83 -13.46 -22.83
N GLY A 18 49.54 -13.76 -22.88
CA GLY A 18 48.91 -14.58 -23.91
C GLY A 18 48.16 -13.69 -24.90
N ASP A 19 48.60 -13.73 -26.15
CA ASP A 19 47.98 -13.14 -27.34
C ASP A 19 46.69 -13.87 -27.74
N SER A 20 45.74 -13.06 -28.24
CA SER A 20 44.77 -13.28 -29.32
C SER A 20 44.09 -14.65 -29.50
N ASP A 21 42.75 -14.65 -29.45
CA ASP A 21 41.96 -15.40 -30.43
C ASP A 21 40.66 -14.63 -30.78
N GLU A 22 40.49 -14.41 -32.08
CA GLU A 22 39.32 -13.82 -32.71
C GLU A 22 38.15 -14.84 -32.68
N GLY A 23 37.02 -14.43 -32.13
CA GLY A 23 35.81 -15.24 -32.04
C GLY A 23 34.59 -14.48 -32.56
N SER A 24 34.48 -14.43 -33.89
CA SER A 24 33.24 -14.08 -34.60
C SER A 24 32.14 -15.08 -34.20
N SER A 25 31.01 -14.61 -33.67
CA SER A 25 29.79 -15.40 -33.60
C SER A 25 28.62 -14.59 -34.12
N ASP A 26 28.11 -15.09 -35.24
CA ASP A 26 27.02 -14.60 -36.04
C ASP A 26 25.73 -14.39 -35.25
N THR A 27 25.03 -13.34 -35.67
CA THR A 27 23.63 -13.04 -35.43
C THR A 27 22.73 -14.22 -35.82
N ALA A 28 22.05 -14.82 -34.84
CA ALA A 28 20.91 -15.70 -35.06
C ALA A 28 19.62 -14.96 -34.70
N ASP A 29 18.97 -14.49 -35.75
CA ASP A 29 17.58 -14.06 -35.82
C ASP A 29 16.67 -15.25 -35.47
N ALA A 30 15.85 -15.09 -34.43
CA ALA A 30 14.79 -16.04 -34.08
C ALA A 30 13.52 -15.26 -33.75
N SER A 31 12.84 -14.84 -34.81
CA SER A 31 11.43 -14.53 -34.81
C SER A 31 10.63 -15.75 -34.32
N VAL A 32 10.02 -15.66 -33.13
CA VAL A 32 9.03 -16.62 -32.66
C VAL A 32 7.68 -15.90 -32.65
N GLU A 33 6.93 -16.11 -33.73
CA GLU A 33 5.47 -15.94 -33.71
C GLU A 33 4.86 -17.14 -32.97
N GLY A 34 4.10 -16.85 -31.94
CA GLY A 34 3.45 -17.84 -31.09
C GLY A 34 2.10 -17.34 -30.60
N ASP A 35 1.19 -17.12 -31.55
CA ASP A 35 -0.22 -16.85 -31.29
C ASP A 35 -0.95 -18.19 -31.15
N THR A 36 -1.38 -18.55 -29.93
CA THR A 36 -2.47 -19.52 -29.72
C THR A 36 -3.20 -19.25 -28.40
N SER A 37 -4.38 -18.64 -28.52
CA SER A 37 -5.66 -19.18 -28.05
C SER A 37 -5.63 -20.06 -26.78
N SER A 38 -6.14 -19.54 -25.67
CA SER A 38 -7.10 -20.30 -24.86
C SER A 38 -8.07 -19.37 -24.12
N THR A 39 -9.35 -19.61 -24.40
CA THR A 39 -10.52 -19.06 -23.75
C THR A 39 -10.59 -19.54 -22.30
N ALA A 40 -10.60 -18.61 -21.34
CA ALA A 40 -10.92 -18.92 -19.96
C ALA A 40 -12.42 -19.24 -19.83
N ASP A 41 -12.65 -20.50 -19.50
CA ASP A 41 -13.92 -21.16 -19.26
C ASP A 41 -14.61 -20.56 -18.02
N THR A 42 -15.84 -20.08 -18.20
CA THR A 42 -16.68 -19.57 -17.11
C THR A 42 -17.39 -20.76 -16.49
N SER A 43 -16.85 -21.29 -15.39
CA SER A 43 -17.50 -22.33 -14.60
C SER A 43 -18.74 -21.78 -13.90
N GLN A 44 -19.89 -21.88 -14.56
CA GLN A 44 -21.20 -21.78 -13.91
C GLN A 44 -21.45 -23.07 -13.13
N THR A 45 -21.39 -22.99 -11.80
CA THR A 45 -21.95 -24.01 -10.91
C THR A 45 -23.47 -23.97 -11.02
N GLN A 46 -24.04 -24.97 -11.70
CA GLN A 46 -25.46 -25.30 -11.62
C GLN A 46 -25.77 -25.80 -10.20
N GLY A 47 -26.51 -25.00 -9.44
CA GLY A 47 -27.19 -25.47 -8.23
C GLY A 47 -28.36 -26.36 -8.62
N GLU A 48 -28.26 -27.64 -8.31
CA GLU A 48 -29.35 -28.60 -8.41
C GLU A 48 -30.42 -28.27 -7.37
N ASP A 49 -31.53 -27.70 -7.82
CA ASP A 49 -32.71 -27.41 -7.01
C ASP A 49 -33.54 -28.71 -6.87
N THR A 50 -33.23 -29.50 -5.82
CA THR A 50 -34.01 -30.70 -5.47
C THR A 50 -35.25 -30.30 -4.67
N SER A 51 -36.34 -30.01 -5.36
CA SER A 51 -37.67 -29.88 -4.76
C SER A 51 -38.21 -31.24 -4.32
N GLY A 52 -37.95 -31.63 -3.07
CA GLY A 52 -38.53 -32.79 -2.40
C GLY A 52 -39.93 -32.48 -1.87
N GLY A 53 -40.95 -32.88 -2.62
CA GLY A 53 -42.34 -32.84 -2.16
C GLY A 53 -42.60 -33.86 -1.06
N THR A 54 -43.01 -33.40 0.13
CA THR A 54 -43.63 -34.23 1.16
C THR A 54 -45.08 -33.79 1.34
N SER A 55 -45.97 -34.70 0.97
CA SER A 55 -47.41 -34.56 1.07
C SER A 55 -47.83 -34.75 2.53
N ALA A 56 -48.09 -33.65 3.24
CA ALA A 56 -48.82 -33.69 4.50
C ALA A 56 -50.33 -33.61 4.20
N GLN A 57 -51.04 -34.61 4.70
CA GLN A 57 -52.46 -34.84 4.53
C GLN A 57 -53.22 -33.98 5.55
N GLU A 58 -53.80 -32.86 5.12
CA GLU A 58 -54.62 -32.01 5.99
C GLU A 58 -56.07 -32.49 6.04
N ASP A 59 -56.46 -32.83 7.26
CA ASP A 59 -57.80 -33.20 7.72
C ASP A 59 -58.71 -31.95 7.71
N SER A 60 -59.79 -32.01 6.93
CA SER A 60 -60.72 -30.89 6.72
C SER A 60 -61.88 -30.98 7.73
N GLY A 61 -61.61 -30.55 8.96
CA GLY A 61 -62.66 -30.16 9.91
C GLY A 61 -63.28 -28.83 9.49
N ALA A 62 -64.57 -28.84 9.17
CA ALA A 62 -65.32 -27.65 8.77
C ALA A 62 -65.32 -26.57 9.88
N PRO A 63 -64.99 -25.30 9.58
CA PRO A 63 -65.13 -24.21 10.53
C PRO A 63 -66.61 -23.84 10.73
N PRO A 64 -67.01 -23.41 11.94
CA PRO A 64 -68.38 -22.96 12.21
C PRO A 64 -68.65 -21.59 11.58
N ASP A 65 -69.83 -21.50 10.95
CA ASP A 65 -70.61 -20.31 10.60
C ASP A 65 -69.83 -19.06 10.16
N THR A 66 -69.68 -18.96 8.84
CA THR A 66 -69.31 -17.78 8.07
C THR A 66 -70.12 -16.56 8.53
N ALA A 67 -69.43 -15.55 9.06
CA ALA A 67 -70.00 -14.22 9.21
C ALA A 67 -70.53 -13.73 7.85
N PRO A 68 -71.63 -12.94 7.81
CA PRO A 68 -72.17 -12.42 6.57
C PRO A 68 -71.07 -11.66 5.81
N GLY A 69 -70.79 -12.12 4.59
CA GLY A 69 -69.81 -11.48 3.70
C GLY A 69 -70.20 -10.03 3.43
N PRO A 70 -69.22 -9.15 3.11
CA PRO A 70 -69.50 -7.75 2.85
C PRO A 70 -70.55 -7.62 1.75
N GLU A 71 -71.56 -6.79 1.98
CA GLU A 71 -72.51 -6.41 0.94
C GLU A 71 -71.75 -5.57 -0.10
N CYS A 72 -71.27 -6.22 -1.16
CA CYS A 72 -70.72 -5.52 -2.31
C CYS A 72 -71.89 -4.89 -3.06
N THR A 73 -72.00 -3.56 -3.00
CA THR A 73 -72.94 -2.82 -3.84
C THR A 73 -72.40 -2.84 -5.25
N ARG A 74 -73.02 -3.66 -6.11
CA ARG A 74 -72.77 -3.67 -7.54
C ARG A 74 -73.14 -2.30 -8.09
N ASP A 75 -72.16 -1.58 -8.62
CA ASP A 75 -72.40 -0.32 -9.30
C ASP A 75 -73.36 -0.59 -10.48
N SER A 76 -74.53 0.03 -10.46
CA SER A 76 -75.61 -0.28 -11.41
C SER A 76 -75.37 0.28 -12.81
N ASP A 77 -74.23 0.95 -13.03
CA ASP A 77 -73.96 1.74 -14.24
C ASP A 77 -72.89 1.10 -15.16
N CYS A 78 -72.69 -0.22 -15.06
CA CYS A 78 -71.81 -0.96 -15.95
C CYS A 78 -72.55 -1.46 -17.20
N ASP A 79 -72.78 -0.57 -18.17
CA ASP A 79 -73.23 -0.93 -19.52
C ASP A 79 -72.04 -1.35 -20.39
N ASP A 80 -72.14 -2.55 -20.97
CA ASP A 80 -71.46 -3.11 -22.15
C ASP A 80 -70.21 -2.37 -22.68
N ASP A 81 -69.05 -2.66 -22.12
CA ASP A 81 -67.92 -3.30 -22.82
C ASP A 81 -66.58 -3.12 -22.06
N GLU A 82 -66.09 -4.25 -21.57
CA GLU A 82 -64.68 -4.63 -21.46
C GLU A 82 -63.75 -3.99 -20.40
N HIS A 83 -64.17 -3.09 -19.51
CA HIS A 83 -63.29 -2.65 -18.39
C HIS A 83 -64.03 -2.42 -17.05
N CYS A 84 -64.76 -3.42 -16.55
CA CYS A 84 -65.14 -3.45 -15.13
C CYS A 84 -63.93 -3.86 -14.31
N ALA A 85 -63.14 -2.87 -13.86
CA ALA A 85 -62.09 -3.09 -12.88
C ALA A 85 -62.67 -3.83 -11.66
N GLN A 86 -61.90 -4.77 -11.13
CA GLN A 86 -62.27 -5.64 -10.01
C GLN A 86 -63.02 -4.85 -8.93
N GLU A 87 -64.23 -5.30 -8.64
CA GLU A 87 -65.12 -4.80 -7.59
C GLU A 87 -64.35 -4.83 -6.26
N THR A 88 -63.72 -3.72 -5.88
CA THR A 88 -63.04 -3.61 -4.59
C THR A 88 -64.14 -3.52 -3.54
N CYS A 89 -64.56 -4.66 -3.01
CA CYS A 89 -65.40 -4.69 -1.83
C CYS A 89 -64.56 -4.10 -0.69
N GLN A 90 -64.69 -2.79 -0.44
CA GLN A 90 -64.15 -2.22 0.78
C GLN A 90 -64.89 -2.93 1.92
N PRO A 91 -64.18 -3.67 2.80
CA PRO A 91 -64.82 -4.29 3.93
C PRO A 91 -65.48 -3.16 4.73
N GLY A 92 -66.81 -3.18 4.80
CA GLY A 92 -67.55 -2.24 5.61
C GLY A 92 -67.04 -2.31 7.06
N PRO A 93 -67.10 -1.20 7.82
CA PRO A 93 -66.65 -1.20 9.20
C PRO A 93 -67.37 -2.31 9.97
N CYS A 94 -66.62 -3.23 10.59
CA CYS A 94 -67.25 -4.26 11.41
C CYS A 94 -68.01 -3.62 12.58
N PRO A 95 -69.11 -4.25 13.03
CA PRO A 95 -69.83 -3.81 14.21
C PRO A 95 -68.87 -3.61 15.39
N GLU A 96 -69.07 -2.57 16.21
CA GLU A 96 -68.19 -2.27 17.36
C GLU A 96 -67.99 -3.47 18.29
N ALA A 97 -69.02 -4.31 18.45
CA ALA A 97 -68.97 -5.52 19.27
C ALA A 97 -68.07 -6.64 18.69
N GLN A 98 -67.62 -6.53 17.44
CA GLN A 98 -66.76 -7.49 16.75
C GLN A 98 -65.33 -6.98 16.54
N ARG A 99 -65.02 -5.75 16.98
CA ARG A 99 -63.66 -5.23 16.91
C ARG A 99 -62.76 -5.93 17.92
N ASN A 100 -61.56 -6.28 17.48
CA ASN A 100 -60.49 -6.77 18.34
C ASN A 100 -59.88 -5.61 19.15
N ALA A 101 -58.89 -5.91 20.01
CA ALA A 101 -58.24 -4.90 20.84
C ALA A 101 -57.47 -3.81 20.06
N CYS A 102 -57.12 -4.08 18.79
CA CYS A 102 -56.48 -3.14 17.87
C CYS A 102 -57.47 -2.43 16.95
N GLY A 103 -58.79 -2.62 17.14
CA GLY A 103 -59.83 -1.97 16.35
C GLY A 103 -60.10 -2.61 14.99
N GLY A 104 -59.38 -3.67 14.61
CA GLY A 104 -59.61 -4.48 13.42
C GLY A 104 -60.68 -5.55 13.63
N CYS A 105 -61.11 -6.20 12.53
CA CYS A 105 -62.24 -7.12 12.54
C CYS A 105 -61.83 -8.60 12.64
N ALA A 106 -60.56 -8.92 12.39
CA ALA A 106 -60.06 -10.29 12.50
C ALA A 106 -59.59 -10.60 13.93
N PRO A 107 -59.68 -11.85 14.40
CA PRO A 107 -59.05 -12.26 15.66
C PRO A 107 -57.54 -11.98 15.67
N LEU A 108 -57.00 -11.54 16.81
CA LEU A 108 -55.55 -11.34 16.97
C LEU A 108 -54.81 -12.67 17.06
N ARG A 109 -53.59 -12.73 16.52
CA ARG A 109 -52.70 -13.90 16.61
C ARG A 109 -52.13 -14.14 18.02
N GLY A 110 -52.08 -13.10 18.85
CA GLY A 110 -51.64 -13.14 20.26
C GLY A 110 -52.28 -12.00 21.06
N ALA A 111 -52.19 -12.04 22.39
CA ALA A 111 -52.67 -10.94 23.21
C ALA A 111 -51.65 -9.80 23.21
N LEU A 112 -52.13 -8.55 23.21
CA LEU A 112 -51.26 -7.39 23.24
C LEU A 112 -50.42 -7.36 24.53
N GLY A 113 -49.12 -7.13 24.38
CA GLY A 113 -48.15 -7.20 25.47
C GLY A 113 -47.60 -8.61 25.77
N ASP A 114 -48.16 -9.67 25.17
CA ASP A 114 -47.52 -10.99 25.22
C ASP A 114 -46.24 -10.98 24.37
N SER A 115 -45.25 -11.78 24.78
CA SER A 115 -44.04 -12.01 24.00
C SER A 115 -44.35 -12.61 22.64
N CYS A 116 -43.69 -12.13 21.61
CA CYS A 116 -43.73 -12.69 20.26
C CYS A 116 -42.29 -12.83 19.74
N GLY A 117 -41.97 -13.98 19.17
CA GLY A 117 -40.62 -14.28 18.71
C GLY A 117 -39.58 -14.30 19.84
N VAL A 118 -38.35 -13.86 19.56
CA VAL A 118 -37.24 -13.89 20.52
C VAL A 118 -37.19 -12.59 21.34
N CYS A 119 -37.50 -11.48 20.69
CA CYS A 119 -37.25 -10.14 21.22
C CYS A 119 -38.48 -9.24 21.25
N GLY A 120 -39.58 -9.68 20.65
CA GLY A 120 -40.72 -8.82 20.42
C GLY A 120 -41.86 -8.96 21.43
N THR A 121 -42.77 -7.99 21.37
CA THR A 121 -44.08 -8.05 22.01
C THR A 121 -45.18 -7.74 21.00
N TRP A 122 -46.34 -8.38 21.15
CA TRP A 122 -47.49 -8.09 20.28
C TRP A 122 -48.01 -6.67 20.53
N GLU A 123 -47.99 -5.85 19.50
CA GLU A 123 -48.50 -4.47 19.47
C GLU A 123 -49.53 -4.31 18.34
N CYS A 124 -50.29 -3.22 18.35
CA CYS A 124 -51.25 -2.96 17.28
C CYS A 124 -50.57 -2.30 16.09
N GLY A 125 -50.69 -2.94 14.91
CA GLY A 125 -50.33 -2.35 13.64
C GLY A 125 -51.40 -1.41 13.09
N ASP A 126 -51.03 -0.65 12.06
CA ASP A 126 -51.91 0.35 11.41
C ASP A 126 -53.12 -0.27 10.69
N ASP A 127 -53.07 -1.56 10.38
CA ASP A 127 -54.15 -2.34 9.76
C ASP A 127 -55.17 -2.90 10.77
N GLY A 128 -55.00 -2.58 12.05
CA GLY A 128 -55.83 -3.09 13.14
C GLY A 128 -55.56 -4.57 13.47
N GLN A 129 -54.43 -5.13 13.02
CA GLN A 129 -53.94 -6.45 13.42
C GLN A 129 -52.87 -6.32 14.50
N ALA A 130 -52.59 -7.43 15.20
CA ALA A 130 -51.43 -7.51 16.08
C ALA A 130 -50.18 -7.80 15.23
N THR A 131 -49.18 -6.92 15.32
CA THR A 131 -47.86 -7.07 14.74
C THR A 131 -46.83 -7.32 15.84
N CYS A 132 -45.78 -8.08 15.55
CA CYS A 132 -44.74 -8.34 16.52
C CYS A 132 -43.72 -7.20 16.48
N ALA A 133 -43.76 -6.30 17.47
CA ALA A 133 -42.82 -5.19 17.56
C ALA A 133 -41.55 -5.64 18.27
N GLY A 134 -40.37 -5.41 17.67
CA GLY A 134 -39.08 -5.70 18.28
C GLY A 134 -38.53 -7.12 18.04
N ASP A 135 -39.00 -7.87 17.04
CA ASP A 135 -38.50 -9.23 16.74
C ASP A 135 -37.19 -9.27 15.93
N GLU A 136 -36.58 -8.12 15.66
CA GLU A 136 -35.31 -8.08 14.93
C GLU A 136 -34.15 -8.33 15.89
N LEU A 137 -33.49 -9.48 15.70
CA LEU A 137 -32.20 -9.74 16.29
C LEU A 137 -31.17 -8.79 15.69
N ASN A 138 -30.27 -8.27 16.52
CA ASN A 138 -29.08 -7.59 16.02
C ASN A 138 -28.10 -8.59 15.37
N GLY A 139 -27.03 -8.07 14.77
CA GLY A 139 -25.99 -8.90 14.13
C GLY A 139 -25.32 -9.91 15.07
N CYS A 140 -25.44 -9.75 16.39
CA CYS A 140 -24.92 -10.68 17.40
C CYS A 140 -25.97 -11.69 17.90
N GLY A 141 -27.17 -11.69 17.34
CA GLY A 141 -28.23 -12.64 17.68
C GLY A 141 -28.97 -12.32 18.99
N THR A 142 -28.86 -11.10 19.52
CA THR A 142 -29.61 -10.66 20.70
C THR A 142 -30.58 -9.53 20.41
N CYS A 143 -31.35 -9.15 21.41
CA CYS A 143 -32.34 -8.08 21.33
C CYS A 143 -31.70 -6.72 21.58
N GLY A 144 -32.04 -5.74 20.72
CA GLY A 144 -31.65 -4.34 20.90
C GLY A 144 -30.49 -3.91 19.99
N PRO A 145 -30.30 -2.59 19.83
CA PRO A 145 -29.29 -2.05 18.92
C PRO A 145 -27.87 -2.30 19.42
N LEU A 146 -26.94 -2.46 18.48
CA LEU A 146 -25.50 -2.48 18.74
C LEU A 146 -24.90 -1.09 18.45
N GLU A 147 -23.75 -0.76 19.04
CA GLU A 147 -23.03 0.49 18.75
C GLU A 147 -22.39 0.50 17.35
N ALA A 148 -22.08 -0.68 16.80
CA ALA A 148 -21.59 -0.91 15.45
C ALA A 148 -22.07 -2.28 14.93
N GLU A 149 -22.03 -2.45 13.61
CA GLU A 149 -22.38 -3.72 12.96
C GLU A 149 -21.22 -4.72 13.13
N PRO A 150 -21.46 -5.99 13.52
CA PRO A 150 -20.42 -6.99 13.57
C PRO A 150 -19.71 -7.14 12.22
N ASP A 151 -18.42 -7.46 12.25
CA ASP A 151 -17.51 -7.56 11.10
C ASP A 151 -17.27 -6.24 10.33
N SER A 152 -17.92 -5.13 10.72
CA SER A 152 -17.58 -3.82 10.18
C SER A 152 -16.21 -3.35 10.72
N PRO A 153 -15.45 -2.56 9.95
CA PRO A 153 -14.13 -2.09 10.37
C PRO A 153 -14.24 -1.19 11.61
N CYS A 154 -13.39 -1.44 12.60
CA CYS A 154 -13.36 -0.70 13.87
C CYS A 154 -12.13 0.20 14.05
N ASP A 155 -11.11 0.03 13.20
CA ASP A 155 -9.95 0.91 13.09
C ASP A 155 -9.44 1.03 11.65
N ASP A 156 -8.46 1.90 11.42
CA ASP A 156 -7.84 2.10 10.10
C ASP A 156 -6.96 0.92 9.66
N CYS A 157 -6.69 -0.03 10.55
CA CYS A 157 -5.78 -1.16 10.33
C CYS A 157 -6.48 -2.47 10.02
N GLY A 158 -7.79 -2.44 9.76
CA GLY A 158 -8.55 -3.63 9.39
C GLY A 158 -9.04 -4.45 10.58
N GLY A 159 -9.03 -3.90 11.79
CA GLY A 159 -9.75 -4.46 12.93
C GLY A 159 -11.24 -4.59 12.65
N GLY A 160 -11.88 -5.60 13.22
CA GLY A 160 -13.32 -5.87 13.07
C GLY A 160 -14.06 -5.73 14.39
N TRP A 161 -15.30 -5.21 14.34
CA TRP A 161 -16.22 -5.27 15.48
C TRP A 161 -16.68 -6.71 15.71
N LEU A 162 -16.30 -7.30 16.85
CA LEU A 162 -16.69 -8.66 17.22
C LEU A 162 -17.76 -8.66 18.30
N CYS A 163 -18.70 -9.60 18.23
CA CYS A 163 -19.70 -9.79 19.26
C CYS A 163 -19.07 -10.22 20.59
N THR A 164 -19.52 -9.61 21.69
CA THR A 164 -19.21 -10.06 23.05
C THR A 164 -19.89 -11.39 23.35
N GLY A 165 -19.42 -12.11 24.38
CA GLY A 165 -19.89 -13.47 24.68
C GLY A 165 -21.36 -13.58 25.10
N ASP A 166 -22.00 -12.48 25.52
CA ASP A 166 -23.45 -12.43 25.78
C ASP A 166 -24.26 -11.89 24.59
N GLY A 167 -23.59 -11.46 23.52
CA GLY A 167 -24.15 -10.92 22.29
C GLY A 167 -24.81 -9.55 22.42
N THR A 168 -24.73 -8.88 23.57
CA THR A 168 -25.41 -7.60 23.82
C THR A 168 -24.59 -6.37 23.44
N ALA A 169 -23.30 -6.56 23.15
CA ALA A 169 -22.37 -5.53 22.72
C ALA A 169 -21.39 -6.07 21.67
N VAL A 170 -20.72 -5.16 20.98
CA VAL A 170 -19.54 -5.45 20.16
C VAL A 170 -18.28 -4.91 20.84
N VAL A 171 -17.12 -5.45 20.49
CA VAL A 171 -15.81 -4.96 20.89
C VAL A 171 -14.91 -4.91 19.66
N CYS A 172 -14.18 -3.82 19.48
CA CYS A 172 -13.19 -3.74 18.42
C CYS A 172 -12.07 -4.74 18.71
N SER A 173 -11.85 -5.67 17.79
CA SER A 173 -10.78 -6.65 17.89
C SER A 173 -9.89 -6.60 16.66
N ASN A 174 -8.58 -6.66 16.93
CA ASN A 174 -7.53 -6.79 15.94
C ASN A 174 -6.94 -8.20 15.97
N ASP A 175 -7.76 -9.20 16.34
CA ASP A 175 -7.35 -10.60 16.42
C ASP A 175 -6.98 -11.19 15.04
N ASP A 176 -7.23 -10.48 13.94
CA ASP A 176 -6.45 -10.66 12.72
C ASP A 176 -5.05 -10.07 12.94
N THR A 177 -4.22 -10.84 13.67
CA THR A 177 -2.84 -10.51 14.05
C THR A 177 -1.90 -10.21 12.88
N THR A 178 -2.36 -10.30 11.64
CA THR A 178 -1.55 -10.05 10.44
C THR A 178 -1.35 -8.58 10.15
N VAL A 179 -2.14 -7.68 10.74
CA VAL A 179 -1.99 -6.23 10.56
C VAL A 179 -2.21 -5.55 11.90
N THR A 180 -1.14 -5.00 12.49
CA THR A 180 -1.29 -4.07 13.61
C THR A 180 -0.66 -2.74 13.22
N ARG A 181 -1.06 -1.67 13.92
CA ARG A 181 -0.40 -0.40 13.77
C ARG A 181 1.04 -0.55 14.25
N ASN A 182 1.99 -0.48 13.32
CA ASN A 182 3.40 -0.44 13.65
C ASN A 182 3.70 0.86 14.42
N LEU A 183 4.89 0.94 14.98
CA LEU A 183 5.29 2.09 15.79
C LEU A 183 5.44 3.39 14.98
N CYS A 184 5.45 3.29 13.64
CA CYS A 184 5.41 4.44 12.71
C CYS A 184 3.99 4.86 12.34
N GLY A 185 2.96 4.22 12.92
CA GLY A 185 1.57 4.58 12.72
C GLY A 185 0.89 3.88 11.53
N GLN A 186 1.60 3.02 10.79
CA GLN A 186 1.10 2.31 9.62
C GLN A 186 0.55 0.92 9.96
N CYS A 187 -0.44 0.49 9.20
CA CYS A 187 -1.07 -0.81 9.35
C CYS A 187 -0.32 -1.83 8.50
N GLN A 188 0.65 -2.53 9.11
CA GLN A 188 1.50 -3.50 8.42
C GLN A 188 1.69 -4.78 9.24
N PRO A 189 2.08 -5.90 8.61
CA PRO A 189 2.53 -7.09 9.32
C PRO A 189 3.67 -6.73 10.26
N VAL A 190 3.53 -7.08 11.54
CA VAL A 190 4.54 -6.85 12.57
C VAL A 190 5.80 -7.62 12.19
N SER A 191 6.87 -6.94 11.81
CA SER A 191 8.17 -7.63 11.67
C SER A 191 9.37 -6.87 12.21
N LEU A 192 9.25 -5.61 12.65
CA LEU A 192 10.38 -4.84 13.15
C LEU A 192 9.96 -3.95 14.32
N ASP A 193 10.61 -4.12 15.47
CA ASP A 193 10.47 -3.25 16.64
C ASP A 193 11.42 -2.05 16.48
N LEU A 194 10.97 -0.83 16.80
CA LEU A 194 11.83 0.36 16.72
C LEU A 194 13.00 0.23 17.67
N GLY A 195 14.16 0.64 17.18
CA GLY A 195 15.39 0.56 17.95
C GLY A 195 16.06 -0.81 17.94
N GLU A 196 15.47 -1.81 17.28
CA GLU A 196 16.17 -3.06 17.05
C GLU A 196 17.27 -2.86 15.99
N PRO A 197 18.44 -3.51 16.20
CA PRO A 197 19.45 -3.54 15.17
C PRO A 197 18.92 -4.32 13.97
N CYS A 198 19.05 -3.74 12.80
CA CYS A 198 18.71 -4.38 11.54
C CYS A 198 20.00 -4.73 10.77
N ALA A 199 19.88 -5.16 9.52
CA ALA A 199 21.03 -5.58 8.72
C ALA A 199 22.09 -4.46 8.63
N CYS A 200 23.35 -4.84 8.41
CA CYS A 200 24.48 -3.94 8.17
C CYS A 200 24.76 -2.82 9.18
N GLY A 201 24.21 -2.95 10.38
CA GLY A 201 24.58 -2.11 11.53
C GLY A 201 23.68 -0.90 11.74
N GLY A 202 22.58 -0.79 10.97
CA GLY A 202 21.53 0.19 11.19
C GLY A 202 20.61 -0.13 12.37
N GLU A 203 19.72 0.82 12.65
CA GLU A 203 18.65 0.75 13.64
C GLU A 203 17.30 0.97 12.93
N VAL A 204 16.25 0.24 13.33
CA VAL A 204 14.92 0.46 12.75
C VAL A 204 14.38 1.81 13.24
N VAL A 205 14.17 2.75 12.31
CA VAL A 205 13.63 4.09 12.57
C VAL A 205 12.37 4.37 11.77
N CYS A 206 11.58 5.35 12.21
CA CYS A 206 10.44 5.85 11.42
C CYS A 206 10.85 7.04 10.57
N VAL A 207 10.67 6.93 9.26
CA VAL A 207 10.78 8.07 8.33
C VAL A 207 9.46 8.83 8.36
N ALA A 208 9.40 9.92 9.13
CA ALA A 208 8.16 10.66 9.36
C ALA A 208 7.45 11.12 8.06
N GLU A 209 8.20 11.42 7.01
CA GLU A 209 7.65 11.88 5.72
C GLU A 209 7.02 10.74 4.90
N ARG A 210 7.43 9.50 5.14
CA ARG A 210 7.00 8.33 4.39
C ARG A 210 6.15 7.37 5.23
N GLU A 211 6.01 7.65 6.52
CA GLU A 211 5.34 6.83 7.54
C GLU A 211 5.83 5.36 7.56
N LEU A 212 7.03 5.11 7.01
CA LEU A 212 7.60 3.77 6.86
C LEU A 212 8.69 3.54 7.91
N ALA A 213 8.76 2.30 8.42
CA ALA A 213 9.90 1.83 9.19
C ALA A 213 11.00 1.40 8.20
N ILE A 214 12.18 2.01 8.29
CA ILE A 214 13.36 1.62 7.51
C ILE A 214 14.49 1.21 8.45
N CYS A 215 15.45 0.46 7.93
CA CYS A 215 16.73 0.30 8.60
C CYS A 215 17.62 1.49 8.22
N ASP A 216 18.01 2.31 9.21
CA ASP A 216 18.78 3.54 9.02
C ASP A 216 20.05 3.48 9.88
N ASP A 217 21.20 3.78 9.30
CA ASP A 217 22.49 3.85 10.00
C ASP A 217 22.88 5.28 10.44
N GLY A 218 22.01 6.25 10.16
CA GLY A 218 22.07 7.62 10.63
C GLY A 218 22.60 8.63 9.63
N ASP A 219 22.81 8.26 8.35
CA ASP A 219 23.32 9.17 7.31
C ASP A 219 22.30 9.55 6.21
N ASN A 220 21.01 9.27 6.45
CA ASN A 220 19.88 9.50 5.55
C ASN A 220 19.50 10.95 5.22
N THR A 221 20.25 11.96 5.68
CA THR A 221 19.95 13.37 5.34
C THR A 221 21.21 14.19 5.02
N PRO A 222 21.11 15.26 4.21
CA PRO A 222 22.25 16.13 3.92
C PRO A 222 22.90 16.73 5.18
N ASP A 223 22.11 17.01 6.23
CA ASP A 223 22.59 17.60 7.48
C ASP A 223 23.55 16.67 8.26
N VAL A 224 23.40 15.36 8.06
CA VAL A 224 24.22 14.32 8.69
C VAL A 224 25.19 13.66 7.70
N ALA A 225 25.33 14.24 6.51
CA ALA A 225 26.16 13.69 5.45
C ALA A 225 27.59 13.39 5.93
N THR A 226 28.06 12.19 5.60
CA THR A 226 29.41 11.73 5.91
C THR A 226 30.43 12.58 5.16
N ALA A 227 31.32 13.27 5.90
CA ALA A 227 32.38 14.06 5.29
C ALA A 227 33.44 13.15 4.65
N LEU A 228 33.66 13.35 3.35
CA LEU A 228 34.71 12.69 2.57
C LEU A 228 35.96 13.58 2.51
N PRO A 229 37.16 12.99 2.29
CA PRO A 229 38.36 13.78 2.05
C PRO A 229 38.21 14.76 0.90
N ASP A 230 38.66 16.00 1.12
CA ASP A 230 38.73 17.04 0.10
C ASP A 230 39.59 16.58 -1.10
N THR A 231 39.21 17.02 -2.30
CA THR A 231 39.95 16.77 -3.54
C THR A 231 40.30 18.08 -4.21
N ASP A 232 41.57 18.23 -4.59
CA ASP A 232 42.17 19.40 -5.24
C ASP A 232 42.87 18.90 -6.50
N ASP A 233 42.40 19.31 -7.69
CA ASP A 233 42.90 19.08 -9.08
C ASP A 233 43.59 17.71 -9.38
N ASP A 234 43.35 16.70 -8.55
CA ASP A 234 44.04 15.43 -8.54
C ASP A 234 43.21 14.42 -9.31
N SER A 235 43.68 14.10 -10.52
CA SER A 235 43.10 13.06 -11.39
C SER A 235 42.97 11.64 -10.80
N ASN A 236 43.41 11.44 -9.55
CA ASN A 236 43.32 10.16 -8.85
C ASN A 236 41.94 9.98 -8.21
N TRP A 237 41.34 8.83 -8.47
CA TRP A 237 40.11 8.45 -7.81
C TRP A 237 40.30 8.22 -6.32
N VAL A 238 39.45 8.86 -5.52
CA VAL A 238 39.21 8.51 -4.13
C VAL A 238 38.05 7.51 -4.10
N GLU A 239 38.20 6.43 -3.33
CA GLU A 239 37.19 5.38 -3.21
C GLU A 239 36.69 5.28 -1.77
N ARG A 240 35.37 5.13 -1.63
CA ARG A 240 34.65 4.88 -0.39
C ARG A 240 33.73 3.68 -0.56
N THR A 241 33.71 2.81 0.44
CA THR A 241 32.69 1.74 0.56
C THR A 241 31.60 2.23 1.51
N GLY A 242 30.35 1.99 1.13
CA GLY A 242 29.15 2.22 1.94
C GLY A 242 28.23 1.00 1.85
N SER A 243 27.17 0.99 2.65
CA SER A 243 26.20 -0.10 2.69
C SER A 243 24.82 0.45 2.95
N LEU A 244 23.86 0.09 2.10
CA LEU A 244 22.46 0.46 2.28
C LEU A 244 21.68 -0.76 2.77
N ASN A 245 20.84 -0.55 3.77
CA ASN A 245 20.24 -1.60 4.56
C ASN A 245 18.88 -2.04 4.02
N THR A 246 18.09 -1.17 3.40
CA THR A 246 16.79 -1.55 2.85
C THR A 246 16.42 -0.71 1.64
N VAL A 247 15.46 -1.19 0.85
CA VAL A 247 14.83 -0.34 -0.17
C VAL A 247 14.34 0.95 0.50
N LEU A 248 14.64 2.09 -0.12
CA LEU A 248 14.40 3.46 0.41
C LEU A 248 15.38 3.97 1.45
N ASP A 249 16.40 3.19 1.84
CA ASP A 249 17.55 3.70 2.56
C ASP A 249 18.40 4.59 1.62
N GLU A 250 19.06 5.58 2.18
CA GLU A 250 19.83 6.58 1.45
C GLU A 250 21.09 6.98 2.23
N ASP A 251 22.25 6.99 1.59
CA ASP A 251 23.47 7.48 2.21
C ASP A 251 23.81 8.85 1.66
N TRP A 252 24.05 9.81 2.54
CA TRP A 252 24.53 11.14 2.16
C TRP A 252 26.01 11.31 2.48
N TYR A 253 26.73 11.87 1.52
CA TYR A 253 28.12 12.28 1.66
C TYR A 253 28.28 13.75 1.31
N ARG A 254 29.28 14.39 1.89
CA ARG A 254 29.73 15.72 1.48
C ARG A 254 31.22 15.70 1.17
N VAL A 255 31.60 16.36 0.09
CA VAL A 255 32.99 16.58 -0.29
C VAL A 255 33.19 18.05 -0.65
N ARG A 256 34.28 18.61 -0.16
CA ARG A 256 34.75 19.94 -0.57
C ARG A 256 35.47 19.81 -1.91
N VAL A 257 35.03 20.59 -2.89
CA VAL A 257 35.67 20.70 -4.20
C VAL A 257 36.30 22.09 -4.25
N GLU A 258 37.62 22.15 -4.43
CA GLU A 258 38.35 23.40 -4.62
C GLU A 258 39.23 23.26 -5.85
N ASP A 259 39.15 24.23 -6.76
CA ASP A 259 40.06 24.35 -7.87
C ASP A 259 41.19 25.33 -7.54
N GLY A 260 42.39 25.02 -7.99
CA GLY A 260 43.50 25.97 -7.96
C GLY A 260 43.45 26.95 -9.15
N PHE A 261 42.55 26.71 -10.11
CA PHE A 261 42.55 27.24 -11.46
C PHE A 261 41.13 27.58 -11.96
N PHE A 262 40.63 28.75 -11.53
CA PHE A 262 39.35 29.43 -11.81
C PHE A 262 38.73 29.41 -13.24
N ASP A 263 38.77 28.30 -13.96
CA ASP A 263 38.35 28.13 -15.36
C ASP A 263 37.13 27.21 -15.46
N ASN A 264 37.26 25.92 -15.10
CA ASN A 264 36.16 24.96 -15.14
C ASN A 264 36.34 23.88 -14.07
N LEU A 265 35.28 23.69 -13.29
CA LEU A 265 35.13 22.62 -12.32
C LEU A 265 34.46 21.42 -13.01
N GLU A 266 35.17 20.29 -13.14
CA GLU A 266 34.67 19.05 -13.74
C GLU A 266 34.79 17.83 -12.81
N PRO A 267 34.16 17.83 -11.62
CA PRO A 267 34.22 16.69 -10.73
C PRO A 267 33.47 15.50 -11.34
N GLU A 268 34.07 14.33 -11.20
CA GLU A 268 33.52 13.08 -11.70
C GLU A 268 33.11 12.18 -10.54
N PHE A 269 31.98 11.50 -10.69
CA PHE A 269 31.43 10.58 -9.70
C PHE A 269 31.07 9.25 -10.36
N GLU A 270 31.44 8.16 -9.69
CA GLU A 270 31.17 6.80 -10.14
C GLU A 270 30.59 5.98 -8.98
N LEU A 271 29.42 5.39 -9.17
CA LEU A 271 28.80 4.44 -8.27
C LEU A 271 28.91 3.03 -8.86
N ILE A 272 29.69 2.19 -8.21
CA ILE A 272 29.84 0.78 -8.59
C ILE A 272 28.84 -0.05 -7.79
N VAL A 273 27.81 -0.52 -8.49
CA VAL A 273 26.68 -1.27 -7.95
C VAL A 273 26.99 -2.77 -7.86
N PRO A 274 26.70 -3.44 -6.73
CA PRO A 274 26.81 -4.90 -6.63
C PRO A 274 25.80 -5.60 -7.57
N PRO A 275 26.13 -6.79 -8.11
CA PRO A 275 25.21 -7.53 -8.97
C PRO A 275 23.87 -7.82 -8.27
N GLY A 276 22.75 -7.64 -8.99
CA GLY A 276 21.42 -7.98 -8.49
C GLY A 276 20.74 -6.88 -7.66
N HIS A 277 21.33 -5.69 -7.64
CA HIS A 277 20.84 -4.52 -6.91
C HIS A 277 20.73 -3.34 -7.87
N ASP A 278 19.85 -2.41 -7.54
CA ASP A 278 19.53 -1.19 -8.29
C ASP A 278 19.71 -0.01 -7.34
N PHE A 279 20.66 0.86 -7.65
CA PHE A 279 20.95 2.07 -6.88
C PHE A 279 20.94 3.27 -7.80
N ASP A 280 20.52 4.40 -7.25
CA ASP A 280 20.61 5.69 -7.92
C ASP A 280 21.65 6.59 -7.24
N LEU A 281 22.52 7.18 -8.05
CA LEU A 281 23.45 8.24 -7.68
C LEU A 281 22.86 9.61 -8.04
N CYS A 282 22.78 10.47 -7.04
CA CYS A 282 22.49 11.89 -7.18
C CYS A 282 23.64 12.71 -6.62
N VAL A 283 24.01 13.81 -7.27
CA VAL A 283 25.00 14.76 -6.76
C VAL A 283 24.46 16.18 -6.90
N TYR A 284 24.54 16.93 -5.82
CA TYR A 284 24.09 18.31 -5.72
C TYR A 284 25.28 19.20 -5.38
N TYR A 285 25.31 20.43 -5.88
CA TYR A 285 26.46 21.31 -5.69
C TYR A 285 26.06 22.68 -5.17
N ALA A 286 26.65 23.06 -4.03
CA ALA A 286 26.51 24.37 -3.42
C ALA A 286 27.84 25.11 -3.45
N ARG A 287 27.94 26.20 -4.22
CA ARG A 287 29.12 27.07 -4.21
C ARG A 287 29.15 27.93 -2.94
N ASP A 288 30.35 28.32 -2.55
CA ASP A 288 30.57 29.24 -1.43
C ASP A 288 29.88 30.59 -1.62
N GLU A 289 29.87 31.09 -2.86
CA GLU A 289 29.28 32.37 -3.21
C GLU A 289 27.80 32.26 -3.64
N GLY A 290 27.17 31.10 -3.42
CA GLY A 290 25.76 30.82 -3.69
C GLY A 290 25.50 29.97 -4.93
N ASN A 291 24.26 29.46 -5.07
CA ASN A 291 23.94 28.39 -6.03
C ASN A 291 24.31 28.74 -7.49
N PRO A 292 24.95 27.81 -8.22
CA PRO A 292 25.30 28.03 -9.62
C PRO A 292 24.06 28.13 -10.50
N SER A 293 24.02 29.13 -11.39
CA SER A 293 22.91 29.30 -12.34
C SER A 293 23.05 28.46 -13.62
N ASP A 294 24.19 27.82 -13.86
CA ASP A 294 24.49 27.05 -15.09
C ASP A 294 25.18 25.71 -14.77
N LEU A 295 24.74 25.03 -13.70
CA LEU A 295 25.19 23.66 -13.43
C LEU A 295 24.68 22.75 -14.54
N ARG A 296 25.58 21.99 -15.16
CA ARG A 296 25.26 20.99 -16.20
C ARG A 296 25.74 19.63 -15.76
N CYS A 297 25.09 18.60 -16.27
CA CYS A 297 25.45 17.21 -16.06
C CYS A 297 25.97 16.66 -17.40
N ASP A 298 27.18 16.14 -17.44
CA ASP A 298 27.68 15.36 -18.57
C ASP A 298 27.61 13.86 -18.24
N GLY A 299 27.03 13.08 -19.15
CA GLY A 299 26.72 11.67 -18.93
C GLY A 299 25.50 11.20 -19.72
N SER A 300 25.36 9.89 -19.88
CA SER A 300 24.24 9.26 -20.62
C SER A 300 22.93 9.27 -19.82
N ILE A 301 22.51 10.45 -19.38
CA ILE A 301 21.27 10.68 -18.64
C ILE A 301 20.09 10.51 -19.62
N ARG A 302 19.36 9.40 -19.52
CA ARG A 302 18.03 9.30 -20.13
C ARG A 302 16.99 9.84 -19.16
N VAL A 303 16.78 11.15 -19.24
CA VAL A 303 15.74 11.85 -18.49
C VAL A 303 14.35 11.42 -19.00
N LEU A 304 13.56 10.74 -18.18
CA LEU A 304 12.10 10.72 -18.35
C LEU A 304 11.55 12.00 -17.71
N GLY A 305 11.44 13.08 -18.51
CA GLY A 305 10.83 14.37 -18.11
C GLY A 305 11.78 15.56 -18.31
N GLU A 306 11.59 16.26 -19.43
CA GLU A 306 12.41 17.33 -19.99
C GLU A 306 13.04 18.30 -18.96
N GLU A 307 14.37 18.49 -19.08
CA GLU A 307 15.22 19.50 -18.40
C GLU A 307 15.92 19.14 -17.07
N GLY A 308 16.45 17.91 -16.96
CA GLY A 308 17.85 17.62 -16.53
C GLY A 308 18.48 18.22 -15.27
N THR A 309 17.76 18.95 -14.42
CA THR A 309 18.25 19.55 -13.18
C THR A 309 17.24 19.29 -12.07
N TYR A 310 17.68 18.65 -10.99
CA TYR A 310 16.86 18.41 -9.81
C TYR A 310 17.30 19.34 -8.68
N THR A 311 16.34 19.91 -7.96
CA THR A 311 16.60 20.66 -6.73
C THR A 311 16.32 19.79 -5.52
N ILE A 312 17.16 19.82 -4.50
CA ILE A 312 16.75 19.33 -3.16
C ILE A 312 15.67 20.27 -2.64
N ASP A 313 14.48 19.75 -2.35
CA ASP A 313 13.27 20.51 -1.97
C ASP A 313 13.41 21.36 -0.69
N ARG A 314 14.47 21.15 0.10
CA ARG A 314 14.68 21.92 1.34
C ARG A 314 15.53 23.18 1.16
N GLU A 315 16.42 23.23 0.17
CA GLU A 315 17.41 24.31 0.01
C GLU A 315 17.60 24.79 -1.44
N SER A 316 16.87 24.24 -2.41
CA SER A 316 16.99 24.61 -3.83
C SER A 316 18.42 24.46 -4.38
N ILE A 317 19.20 23.51 -3.85
CA ILE A 317 20.54 23.21 -4.36
C ILE A 317 20.39 22.44 -5.68
N PRO A 318 20.97 22.93 -6.79
CA PRO A 318 20.89 22.24 -8.07
C PRO A 318 21.76 20.98 -8.06
N GLY A 319 21.31 19.95 -8.76
CA GLY A 319 22.04 18.70 -8.89
C GLY A 319 21.60 17.83 -10.07
N CYS A 320 22.32 16.72 -10.20
CA CYS A 320 22.21 15.72 -11.26
C CYS A 320 21.87 14.38 -10.62
N CYS A 321 20.99 13.60 -11.25
CA CYS A 321 20.65 12.25 -10.82
C CYS A 321 20.62 11.31 -12.03
N MET A 322 21.21 10.12 -11.90
CA MET A 322 21.31 9.17 -13.00
C MET A 322 19.99 8.45 -13.30
N ARG A 323 19.27 8.01 -12.25
CA ARG A 323 17.97 7.31 -12.37
C ARG A 323 18.01 6.12 -13.33
N GLN A 324 19.15 5.45 -13.45
CA GLN A 324 19.28 4.34 -14.37
C GLN A 324 18.84 3.07 -13.67
N ARG A 325 17.62 2.60 -14.00
CA ARG A 325 17.18 1.29 -13.52
C ARG A 325 18.17 0.19 -13.91
N GLY A 326 18.64 -0.53 -12.90
CA GLY A 326 19.36 -1.79 -13.06
C GLY A 326 20.67 -1.84 -12.28
N ASN A 327 21.48 -2.84 -12.58
CA ASN A 327 22.70 -3.18 -11.85
C ASN A 327 23.98 -2.67 -12.53
N GLN A 328 23.88 -1.57 -13.28
CA GLN A 328 25.01 -1.01 -14.01
C GLN A 328 25.76 0.00 -13.13
N THR A 329 27.07 0.11 -13.35
CA THR A 329 27.84 1.22 -12.80
C THR A 329 27.26 2.53 -13.33
N GLU A 330 27.04 3.47 -12.43
CA GLU A 330 26.60 4.81 -12.78
C GLU A 330 27.78 5.78 -12.74
N GLU A 331 27.99 6.56 -13.80
CA GLU A 331 29.09 7.52 -13.90
C GLU A 331 28.56 8.82 -14.50
N PHE A 332 28.90 9.96 -13.90
CA PHE A 332 28.66 11.27 -14.50
C PHE A 332 29.64 12.34 -13.99
N SER A 333 29.76 13.39 -14.79
CA SER A 333 30.54 14.59 -14.45
C SER A 333 29.60 15.77 -14.24
N LEU A 334 29.91 16.62 -13.26
CA LEU A 334 29.32 17.94 -13.21
C LEU A 334 30.17 18.86 -14.08
N TYR A 335 29.53 19.65 -14.94
CA TYR A 335 30.20 20.68 -15.69
C TYR A 335 29.62 22.03 -15.31
N TRP A 336 30.51 22.97 -15.03
CA TRP A 336 30.12 24.35 -14.83
C TRP A 336 31.25 25.28 -15.26
N SER A 337 30.87 26.44 -15.78
CA SER A 337 31.79 27.45 -16.27
C SER A 337 31.61 28.76 -15.50
N THR A 338 32.66 29.23 -14.85
CA THR A 338 32.73 30.59 -14.31
C THR A 338 33.29 31.58 -15.32
N PRO A 339 32.95 32.87 -15.20
CA PRO A 339 33.83 33.93 -15.65
C PRO A 339 35.23 33.78 -15.00
N LEU A 340 36.28 33.90 -15.82
CA LEU A 340 37.67 33.83 -15.37
C LEU A 340 37.94 34.62 -14.08
N GLY A 341 38.43 33.94 -13.04
CA GLY A 341 38.88 34.54 -11.79
C GLY A 341 37.80 34.73 -10.71
N GLU A 342 36.64 34.10 -10.88
CA GLU A 342 35.67 33.89 -9.80
C GLU A 342 35.96 32.55 -9.10
N ASP A 343 35.84 32.53 -7.78
CA ASP A 343 35.99 31.32 -6.97
C ASP A 343 34.84 30.37 -7.27
N ASP A 344 35.17 29.15 -7.65
CA ASP A 344 34.22 28.11 -7.97
C ASP A 344 34.13 26.98 -6.96
N GLY A 345 34.95 27.09 -5.91
CA GLY A 345 34.92 26.18 -4.79
C GLY A 345 33.55 26.10 -4.13
N GLY A 346 33.30 24.92 -3.57
CA GLY A 346 32.00 24.60 -2.99
C GLY A 346 31.96 23.22 -2.37
N GLU A 347 30.76 22.85 -1.95
CA GLU A 347 30.46 21.54 -1.41
C GLU A 347 29.59 20.75 -2.39
N ALA A 348 30.05 19.54 -2.74
CA ALA A 348 29.23 18.56 -3.42
C ALA A 348 28.59 17.62 -2.38
N PHE A 349 27.27 17.50 -2.44
CA PHE A 349 26.47 16.56 -1.66
C PHE A 349 26.13 15.38 -2.55
N ILE A 350 26.63 14.20 -2.20
CA ILE A 350 26.43 12.97 -2.96
C ILE A 350 25.40 12.16 -2.19
N ARG A 351 24.35 11.71 -2.89
CA ARG A 351 23.27 10.89 -2.34
C ARG A 351 23.24 9.58 -3.11
N VAL A 352 23.37 8.48 -2.39
CA VAL A 352 23.23 7.12 -2.93
C VAL A 352 21.90 6.56 -2.40
N ILE A 353 21.03 6.09 -3.29
CA ILE A 353 19.67 5.65 -2.93
C ILE A 353 19.53 4.18 -3.30
N TYR A 354 19.03 3.36 -2.39
CA TYR A 354 18.71 1.97 -2.71
C TYR A 354 17.29 1.86 -3.30
N ILE A 355 17.20 1.51 -4.59
CA ILE A 355 15.93 1.45 -5.34
C ILE A 355 15.27 0.08 -5.23
N ASP A 356 16.00 -1.00 -5.52
CA ASP A 356 15.47 -2.36 -5.53
C ASP A 356 16.61 -3.40 -5.51
N GLY A 357 16.42 -4.57 -4.93
CA GLY A 357 17.40 -5.64 -5.02
C GLY A 357 17.04 -6.89 -4.22
N ALA A 358 17.92 -7.89 -4.29
CA ALA A 358 17.64 -9.22 -3.77
C ALA A 358 17.85 -9.37 -2.25
N ASP A 359 18.64 -8.49 -1.63
CA ASP A 359 19.09 -8.64 -0.24
C ASP A 359 18.72 -7.40 0.60
N ASP A 360 18.42 -7.63 1.88
CA ASP A 360 18.20 -6.57 2.89
C ASP A 360 19.53 -5.93 3.35
N CYS A 361 20.58 -5.98 2.53
CA CYS A 361 21.77 -5.15 2.69
C CYS A 361 22.69 -5.33 1.49
N ALA A 362 23.16 -4.20 0.97
CA ALA A 362 24.04 -4.20 -0.19
C ALA A 362 25.18 -3.19 -0.04
N GLU A 363 26.42 -3.70 -0.12
CA GLU A 363 27.62 -2.88 -0.17
C GLU A 363 27.82 -2.31 -1.57
N TYR A 364 28.04 -0.99 -1.67
CA TYR A 364 28.40 -0.32 -2.90
C TYR A 364 29.77 0.34 -2.76
N ARG A 365 30.35 0.75 -3.89
CA ARG A 365 31.57 1.57 -3.89
C ARG A 365 31.30 2.88 -4.61
N LEU A 366 31.48 3.97 -3.88
CA LEU A 366 31.46 5.33 -4.40
C LEU A 366 32.89 5.74 -4.71
N ARG A 367 33.10 6.25 -5.92
CA ARG A 367 34.35 6.86 -6.35
C ARG A 367 34.08 8.28 -6.79
N TYR A 368 35.02 9.16 -6.47
CA TYR A 368 34.97 10.54 -6.91
C TYR A 368 36.39 11.04 -7.18
N ARG A 369 36.50 12.02 -8.07
CA ARG A 369 37.73 12.76 -8.32
C ARG A 369 37.40 14.15 -8.83
N PHE A 370 38.41 15.00 -8.83
CA PHE A 370 38.34 16.34 -9.35
C PHE A 370 39.51 16.58 -10.30
#